data_AF-A0A9K3PII6-F1
#
_entry.id   AF-A0A9K3PII6-F1
#
_cell.length_a   1.000
_cell.length_b   1.000
_cell.length_c   1.000
_cell.angle_alpha   90.00
_cell.angle_beta   90.00
_cell.angle_gamma   90.00
#
_symmetry.space_group_name_H-M   'P 1'
#
loop_
_entity.id
_entity.type
_entity.pdbx_description
1 polymer ?
#
loop_
_entity_poly.entity_id
_entity_poly.type
_entity_poly.pdbx_seq_one_letter_code
_entity_poly.pdbx_strand_id
1 'polypeptide(L)'
;MSPQMLYRRLMREAKQMHDYNFRMYSLRRIRAGFDRNRSLQGDAAQEALLDGEKQLAVLARQSVLSRLYPSAASVMESPMAVEK
;
A
#
# COMPACT_ATOMS: atom_id res chain seq x y z
N MET A 1 -11.11 11.06 -7.57
CA MET A 1 -11.16 11.04 -6.08
C MET A 1 -10.21 12.11 -5.51
N SER A 2 -10.39 12.59 -4.27
CA SER A 2 -9.41 13.53 -3.68
C SER A 2 -8.10 12.82 -3.27
N PRO A 3 -6.93 13.51 -3.27
CA PRO A 3 -5.65 12.90 -2.89
C PRO A 3 -5.67 12.27 -1.50
N GLN A 4 -6.26 12.94 -0.52
CA GLN A 4 -6.33 12.47 0.86
C GLN A 4 -7.20 11.22 1.00
N MET A 5 -8.33 11.16 0.28
CA MET A 5 -9.18 9.96 0.26
C MET A 5 -8.48 8.79 -0.41
N LEU A 6 -7.80 9.02 -1.53
CA LEU A 6 -7.07 7.98 -2.26
C LEU A 6 -5.94 7.41 -1.39
N TYR A 7 -5.15 8.27 -0.74
CA TYR A 7 -4.10 7.86 0.20
C TYR A 7 -4.65 6.97 1.31
N ARG A 8 -5.74 7.40 1.98
CA ARG A 8 -6.36 6.64 3.07
C ARG A 8 -6.87 5.28 2.59
N ARG A 9 -7.48 5.21 1.40
CA ARG A 9 -7.94 3.95 0.81
C ARG A 9 -6.78 3.00 0.48
N LEU A 10 -5.75 3.49 -0.19
CA LEU A 10 -4.54 2.70 -0.51
C LEU A 10 -3.89 2.15 0.77
N MET A 11 -3.71 2.99 1.79
CA MET A 11 -3.15 2.57 3.07
C MET A 11 -3.99 1.51 3.77
N ARG A 12 -5.33 1.59 3.67
CA ARG A 12 -6.24 0.60 4.24
C ARG A 12 -6.16 -0.74 3.51
N GLU A 13 -6.11 -0.74 2.18
CA GLU A 13 -5.97 -1.98 1.41
C GLU A 13 -4.60 -2.64 1.63
N ALA A 14 -3.52 -1.85 1.68
CA ALA A 14 -2.17 -2.37 1.97
C ALA A 14 -2.10 -3.05 3.35
N LYS A 15 -2.76 -2.49 4.37
CA LYS A 15 -2.79 -3.08 5.73
C LYS A 15 -3.51 -4.42 5.81
N GLN A 16 -4.39 -4.73 4.86
CA GLN A 16 -5.13 -5.99 4.83
C GLN A 16 -4.33 -7.15 4.21
N MET A 17 -3.13 -6.89 3.70
CA MET A 17 -2.25 -7.94 3.18
C MET A 17 -1.69 -8.77 4.34
N HIS A 18 -1.81 -10.09 4.25
CA HIS A 18 -1.30 -11.04 5.25
C HIS A 18 0.22 -11.08 5.26
N ASP A 19 0.83 -11.12 4.08
CA ASP A 19 2.28 -11.20 3.96
C ASP A 19 2.97 -9.90 4.44
N TYR A 20 3.88 -10.05 5.42
CA TYR A 20 4.64 -8.93 5.98
C TYR A 20 5.35 -8.09 4.92
N ASN A 21 6.06 -8.73 3.99
CA ASN A 21 6.90 -8.03 3.04
C ASN A 21 6.05 -7.22 2.07
N PHE A 22 4.98 -7.81 1.55
CA PHE A 22 4.06 -7.10 0.67
C PHE A 22 3.32 -5.97 1.40
N ARG A 23 2.86 -6.18 2.63
CA ARG A 23 2.23 -5.15 3.45
C ARG A 23 3.17 -3.98 3.68
N MET A 24 4.38 -4.23 4.16
CA MET A 24 5.36 -3.19 4.49
C MET A 24 5.87 -2.46 3.24
N TYR A 25 6.14 -3.19 2.15
CA TYR A 25 6.52 -2.60 0.88
C TYR A 25 5.43 -1.67 0.35
N SER A 26 4.18 -2.14 0.33
CA SER A 26 3.06 -1.36 -0.19
C SER A 26 2.87 -0.07 0.60
N LEU A 27 2.90 -0.14 1.94
CA LEU A 27 2.80 1.05 2.80
C LEU A 27 3.91 2.07 2.53
N ARG A 28 5.15 1.59 2.37
CA ARG A 28 6.30 2.46 2.05
C ARG A 28 6.16 3.08 0.66
N ARG A 29 5.77 2.29 -0.34
CA ARG A 29 5.60 2.74 -1.72
C ARG A 29 4.50 3.79 -1.84
N ILE A 30 3.38 3.60 -1.14
CA ILE A 30 2.28 4.57 -1.11
C ILE A 30 2.77 5.90 -0.53
N ARG A 31 3.40 5.89 0.65
CA ARG A 31 3.95 7.12 1.27
C ARG A 31 4.92 7.83 0.33
N ALA A 32 5.92 7.12 -0.16
CA ALA A 32 6.93 7.69 -1.06
C ALA A 32 6.32 8.24 -2.35
N GLY A 33 5.29 7.60 -2.91
CA GLY A 33 4.59 8.10 -4.08
C GLY A 33 3.88 9.42 -3.84
N PHE A 34 3.15 9.53 -2.72
CA PHE A 34 2.48 10.79 -2.35
C PHE A 34 3.45 11.90 -1.97
N ASP A 35 4.56 11.58 -1.30
CA ASP A 35 5.59 12.55 -0.94
C ASP A 35 6.28 13.12 -2.19
N ARG A 36 6.66 12.25 -3.14
CA ARG A 36 7.29 12.68 -4.40
C ARG A 36 6.37 13.57 -5.25
N ASN A 37 5.08 13.29 -5.22
CA ASN A 37 4.09 13.99 -6.05
C ASN A 37 3.42 15.16 -5.34
N ARG A 38 3.87 15.55 -4.13
CA ARG A 38 3.21 16.54 -3.28
C ARG A 38 3.11 17.94 -3.92
N SER A 39 4.06 18.30 -4.77
CA SER A 39 4.12 19.61 -5.44
C SER A 39 3.53 19.62 -6.84
N LEU A 40 3.00 18.49 -7.35
CA LEU A 40 2.35 18.45 -8.66
C LEU A 40 1.07 19.29 -8.64
N GLN A 41 0.80 19.94 -9.77
CA GLN A 41 -0.38 20.77 -9.98
C GLN A 41 -0.96 20.53 -11.39
N GLY A 42 -2.21 20.96 -11.60
CA GLY A 42 -2.89 20.85 -12.89
C GLY A 42 -2.97 19.40 -13.39
N ASP A 43 -2.76 19.22 -14.69
CA ASP A 43 -2.93 17.95 -15.38
C ASP A 43 -2.01 16.84 -14.82
N ALA A 44 -0.76 17.17 -14.48
CA ALA A 44 0.19 16.22 -13.91
C ALA A 44 -0.29 15.65 -12.56
N ALA A 45 -0.94 16.46 -11.73
CA ALA A 45 -1.53 15.99 -10.48
C ALA A 45 -2.72 15.07 -10.76
N GLN A 46 -3.55 15.41 -11.76
CA GLN A 46 -4.70 14.60 -12.14
C GLN A 46 -4.28 13.24 -12.71
N GLU A 47 -3.26 13.20 -13.56
CA GLU A 47 -2.70 11.95 -14.08
C GLU A 47 -2.13 11.06 -12.97
N ALA A 48 -1.39 11.64 -12.02
CA ALA A 48 -0.87 10.89 -10.87
C ALA A 48 -1.99 10.30 -9.99
N LEU A 49 -3.11 11.03 -9.83
CA LEU A 49 -4.29 10.51 -9.12
C LEU A 49 -4.97 9.37 -9.87
N LEU A 50 -5.11 9.48 -11.20
CA LEU A 50 -5.68 8.42 -12.03
C LEU A 50 -4.82 7.15 -11.99
N ASP A 51 -3.49 7.29 -12.02
CA ASP A 51 -2.59 6.15 -11.82
C ASP A 51 -2.75 5.54 -10.42
N GLY A 52 -2.82 6.37 -9.38
CA GLY A 52 -3.07 5.89 -8.02
C GLY A 52 -4.41 5.15 -7.86
N GLU A 53 -5.46 5.58 -8.56
CA GLU A 53 -6.76 4.87 -8.60
C GLU A 53 -6.64 3.50 -9.28
N LYS A 54 -5.86 3.38 -10.36
CA LYS A 54 -5.55 2.07 -10.98
C LYS A 54 -4.77 1.17 -10.02
N GLN A 55 -3.78 1.72 -9.31
CA GLN A 55 -3.02 0.99 -8.31
C GLN A 55 -3.92 0.52 -7.15
N LEU A 56 -4.90 1.32 -6.74
CA LEU A 56 -5.87 0.93 -5.71
C LEU A 56 -6.69 -0.30 -6.15
N ALA A 57 -7.13 -0.35 -7.41
CA ALA A 57 -7.86 -1.51 -7.94
C ALA A 57 -7.00 -2.79 -8.00
N VAL A 58 -5.70 -2.66 -8.27
CA VAL A 58 -4.74 -3.77 -8.17
C VAL A 58 -4.59 -4.22 -6.73
N LEU A 59 -4.35 -3.28 -5.82
CA LEU A 59 -4.10 -3.57 -4.41
C LEU A 59 -5.32 -4.22 -3.72
N ALA A 60 -6.54 -3.81 -4.07
CA ALA A 60 -7.77 -4.43 -3.58
C ALA A 60 -7.87 -5.91 -3.99
N ARG A 61 -7.53 -6.25 -5.24
CA ARG A 61 -7.51 -7.65 -5.70
C ARG A 61 -6.42 -8.45 -4.98
N GLN A 62 -5.23 -7.86 -4.82
CA GLN A 62 -4.12 -8.50 -4.11
C GLN A 62 -4.43 -8.70 -2.62
N SER A 63 -5.20 -7.80 -1.99
CA SER A 63 -5.62 -7.97 -0.59
C SER A 63 -6.55 -9.17 -0.44
N VAL A 64 -7.48 -9.38 -1.38
CA VAL A 64 -8.35 -10.56 -1.41
C VAL A 64 -7.53 -11.84 -1.59
N LEU A 65 -6.64 -11.89 -2.59
CA LEU A 65 -5.79 -13.05 -2.83
C LEU A 65 -4.92 -13.39 -1.62
N SER A 66 -4.32 -12.37 -0.99
CA SER A 66 -3.49 -12.54 0.19
C SER A 66 -4.25 -13.14 1.39
N ARG A 67 -5.56 -12.94 1.48
CA ARG A 67 -6.40 -13.57 2.52
C ARG A 67 -6.83 -14.99 2.15
N LEU A 68 -7.06 -15.27 0.87
CA LEU A 68 -7.42 -16.61 0.39
C LEU A 68 -6.23 -17.58 0.44
N TYR A 69 -5.03 -17.05 0.21
CA TYR A 69 -3.78 -17.81 0.19
C TYR A 69 -2.75 -17.14 1.11
N PRO A 70 -2.89 -17.29 2.44
CA PRO A 70 -1.96 -16.69 3.38
C PRO A 70 -0.56 -17.30 3.22
N SER A 71 0.46 -16.45 3.25
CA SER A 71 1.86 -16.88 3.30
C SER A 71 2.25 -17.31 4.72
N ALA A 72 3.35 -18.05 4.84
CA ALA A 72 3.95 -18.35 6.13
C ALA A 72 4.30 -17.06 6.88
N ALA A 73 4.10 -17.07 8.21
CA ALA A 73 4.42 -15.93 9.05
C ALA A 73 5.90 -15.53 8.89
N SER A 74 6.14 -14.22 8.79
CA SER A 74 7.51 -13.71 8.65
C SER A 74 8.24 -13.78 10.00
N VAL A 75 9.55 -14.06 9.98
CA VAL A 75 10.40 -13.94 11.18
C VAL A 75 10.31 -12.53 11.79
N MET A 76 10.08 -11.52 10.94
CA MET A 76 9.91 -10.12 11.36
C MET A 76 8.61 -9.87 12.16
N GLU A 77 7.70 -10.83 12.20
CA GLU A 77 6.45 -10.77 12.98
C GLU A 77 6.52 -11.61 14.26
N SER A 78 7.58 -12.41 14.44
CA SER A 78 7.78 -13.21 15.65
C SER A 78 8.40 -12.38 16.78
N PRO A 79 7.87 -12.44 18.01
CA PRO A 79 8.42 -11.71 19.16
C PRO A 79 9.86 -12.12 19.53
N MET A 80 10.34 -13.28 19.07
CA MET A 80 11.70 -13.76 19.35
C MET A 80 12.80 -13.04 18.54
N ALA A 81 12.47 -12.22 17.54
CA ALA A 81 13.47 -11.45 16.79
C ALA A 81 14.10 -10.30 17.60
N VAL A 82 13.67 -10.10 18.85
CA VAL A 82 14.14 -9.02 19.74
C VAL A 82 14.99 -9.55 20.90
N GLU A 83 15.08 -10.87 21.12
CA GLU A 83 15.95 -11.42 22.17
C GLU A 83 17.35 -11.70 21.63
N LYS A 84 18.31 -11.00 22.24
CA LYS A 84 19.75 -11.14 22.07
C LYS A 84 20.28 -12.38 22.77
#